data_AF-A0AAP0PKR6-F1
#
_entry.id   AF-A0AAP0PKR6-F1
#
_cell.length_a   1.000
_cell.length_b   1.000
_cell.length_c   1.000
_cell.angle_alpha   90.00
_cell.angle_beta   90.00
_cell.angle_gamma   90.00
#
_symmetry.space_group_name_H-M   'P 1'
#
loop_
_entity.id
_entity.type
_entity.pdbx_description
1 polymer ?
#
loop_
_entity_poly.entity_id
_entity_poly.type
_entity_poly.pdbx_seq_one_letter_code
_entity_poly.pdbx_strand_id
1 'polypeptide(L)'
;MATENQSRTVATERGLPPPPPLPLPQSRGGGPLPPPPARLPRFEPVDREKTCPLLLRVFTKMGGHHTKEDFTVRGKEPKDEVQIYTWKDATLRELTDLVKEVAPQARRRDAKLSFAFVYPDKNGRYVVRPVGMTHSYGNGRRIDDNKALAELSFQIGDYLDVAIV
;
A
#
# COMPACT_ATOMS: atom_id res chain seq x y z
N MET A 1 -91.59 -41.88 -29.69
CA MET A 1 -91.08 -41.12 -30.86
C MET A 1 -89.96 -40.26 -30.32
N ALA A 2 -88.72 -40.58 -30.70
CA ALA A 2 -87.50 -40.05 -30.12
C ALA A 2 -87.00 -38.86 -30.93
N THR A 3 -86.70 -37.75 -30.28
CA THR A 3 -85.89 -36.66 -30.83
C THR A 3 -84.96 -36.13 -29.75
N GLU A 4 -83.72 -35.88 -30.16
CA GLU A 4 -82.62 -35.22 -29.43
C GLU A 4 -82.10 -35.97 -28.20
N ASN A 5 -80.81 -36.23 -28.01
CA ASN A 5 -79.68 -35.37 -28.31
C ASN A 5 -78.39 -36.18 -28.02
N GLN A 6 -77.53 -36.43 -29.01
CA GLN A 6 -76.19 -36.96 -28.73
C GLN A 6 -75.21 -36.64 -29.88
N SER A 7 -74.36 -35.64 -29.67
CA SER A 7 -73.12 -35.47 -30.43
C SER A 7 -72.01 -34.99 -29.51
N ARG A 8 -70.92 -35.73 -29.57
CA ARG A 8 -69.70 -35.69 -28.76
C ARG A 8 -68.71 -34.64 -29.27
N THR A 9 -68.03 -34.01 -28.31
CA THR A 9 -66.59 -33.68 -28.26
C THR A 9 -65.96 -32.67 -29.23
N VAL A 10 -65.13 -31.81 -28.59
CA VAL A 10 -63.82 -31.27 -29.00
C VAL A 10 -63.81 -29.73 -29.04
N ALA A 11 -63.35 -29.16 -27.93
CA ALA A 11 -62.83 -27.80 -27.89
C ALA A 11 -61.53 -27.74 -28.72
N THR A 12 -61.59 -27.07 -29.87
CA THR A 12 -60.41 -26.67 -30.63
C THR A 12 -59.85 -25.41 -30.00
N GLU A 13 -58.80 -25.56 -29.20
CA GLU A 13 -57.89 -24.46 -28.84
C GLU A 13 -57.22 -23.94 -30.13
N ARG A 14 -57.59 -22.73 -30.57
CA ARG A 14 -56.85 -22.03 -31.62
C ARG A 14 -55.66 -21.33 -30.97
N GLY A 15 -54.48 -21.93 -31.10
CA GLY A 15 -53.21 -21.33 -30.69
C GLY A 15 -52.98 -19.98 -31.37
N LEU A 16 -52.62 -18.98 -30.56
CA LEU A 16 -52.18 -17.66 -31.03
C LEU A 16 -50.85 -17.80 -31.81
N PRO A 17 -50.62 -17.01 -32.88
CA PRO A 17 -49.34 -17.02 -33.57
C PRO A 17 -48.22 -16.49 -32.66
N PRO A 18 -46.97 -16.98 -32.81
CA PRO A 18 -45.85 -16.52 -32.01
C PRO A 18 -45.53 -15.03 -32.29
N PRO A 19 -45.08 -14.27 -31.28
CA PRO A 19 -44.69 -12.88 -31.47
C PRO A 19 -43.43 -12.77 -32.35
N PRO A 20 -43.26 -11.65 -33.07
CA PRO A 20 -42.05 -11.39 -33.86
C PRO A 20 -40.80 -11.30 -32.95
N PRO A 21 -39.61 -11.64 -33.45
CA PRO A 21 -38.39 -11.54 -32.67
C PRO A 21 -38.11 -10.09 -32.30
N LEU A 22 -37.80 -9.86 -31.02
CA LEU A 22 -37.38 -8.55 -30.52
C LEU A 22 -36.10 -8.10 -31.24
N PRO A 23 -35.95 -6.80 -31.58
CA PRO A 23 -34.71 -6.29 -32.12
C PRO A 23 -33.57 -6.55 -31.13
N LEU A 24 -32.46 -7.12 -31.60
CA LEU A 24 -31.23 -7.20 -30.84
C LEU A 24 -30.83 -5.79 -30.37
N PRO A 25 -30.34 -5.61 -29.13
CA PRO A 25 -29.88 -4.30 -28.67
C PRO A 25 -28.76 -3.85 -29.61
N GLN A 26 -29.04 -2.79 -30.38
CA GLN A 26 -28.03 -2.10 -31.16
C GLN A 26 -26.93 -1.69 -30.19
N SER A 27 -25.70 -2.13 -30.46
CA SER A 27 -24.50 -1.80 -29.70
C SER A 27 -24.34 -0.27 -29.66
N ARG A 28 -24.89 0.35 -28.63
CA ARG A 28 -24.75 1.78 -28.37
C ARG A 28 -23.37 1.99 -27.77
N GLY A 29 -22.47 2.49 -28.61
CA GLY A 29 -21.35 3.31 -28.18
C GLY A 29 -20.10 2.54 -27.81
N GLY A 30 -19.27 2.24 -28.82
CA GLY A 30 -17.83 2.22 -28.63
C GLY A 30 -17.32 3.64 -28.40
N GLY A 31 -17.60 4.21 -27.23
CA GLY A 31 -16.83 5.35 -26.74
C GLY A 31 -15.41 4.86 -26.38
N PRO A 32 -14.36 5.66 -26.60
CA PRO A 32 -13.03 5.27 -26.14
C PRO A 32 -13.09 4.98 -24.64
N LEU A 33 -12.54 3.82 -24.24
CA LEU A 33 -12.37 3.46 -22.84
C LEU A 33 -11.72 4.65 -22.10
N PRO A 34 -12.15 5.00 -20.88
CA PRO A 34 -11.43 5.98 -20.09
C PRO A 34 -9.96 5.54 -20.02
N PRO A 35 -8.99 6.44 -20.21
CA PRO A 35 -7.59 6.07 -20.06
C PRO A 35 -7.42 5.41 -18.68
N PRO A 36 -6.64 4.31 -18.58
CA PRO A 36 -6.34 3.73 -17.29
C PRO A 36 -5.87 4.85 -16.36
N PRO A 37 -6.29 4.87 -15.08
CA PRO A 37 -5.91 5.94 -14.16
C PRO A 37 -4.41 6.11 -14.28
N ALA A 38 -3.98 7.34 -14.60
CA ALA A 38 -2.57 7.68 -14.75
C ALA A 38 -1.86 7.05 -13.55
N ARG A 39 -1.09 5.99 -13.82
CA ARG A 39 -0.43 5.26 -12.75
C ARG A 39 0.42 6.33 -12.08
N LEU A 40 0.13 6.62 -10.81
CA LEU A 40 1.00 7.44 -9.97
C LEU A 40 2.43 7.07 -10.33
N PRO A 41 3.32 8.03 -10.62
CA PRO A 41 4.65 7.76 -11.17
C PRO A 41 5.24 6.62 -10.35
N ARG A 42 5.26 5.43 -10.95
CA ARG A 42 5.74 4.25 -10.26
C ARG A 42 7.21 4.52 -10.12
N PHE A 43 7.66 4.66 -8.89
CA PHE A 43 9.05 4.87 -8.63
C PHE A 43 9.80 3.71 -9.28
N GLU A 44 10.62 4.02 -10.30
CA GLU A 44 11.38 3.00 -11.00
C GLU A 44 12.46 2.46 -10.04
N PRO A 45 12.69 1.14 -10.03
CA PRO A 45 13.80 0.56 -9.28
C PRO A 45 15.10 1.28 -9.62
N VAL A 46 15.85 1.67 -8.59
CA VAL A 46 17.12 2.37 -8.78
C VAL A 46 18.18 1.37 -9.23
N ASP A 47 18.94 1.72 -10.27
CA ASP A 47 20.14 0.97 -10.64
C ASP A 47 21.23 1.24 -9.59
N ARG A 48 21.34 0.34 -8.61
CA ARG A 48 22.26 0.46 -7.45
C ARG A 48 23.73 0.37 -7.84
N GLU A 49 24.07 -0.15 -9.03
CA GLU A 49 25.46 -0.22 -9.51
C GLU A 49 25.93 1.12 -10.09
N LYS A 50 25.01 1.88 -10.70
CA LYS A 50 25.32 3.17 -11.34
C LYS A 50 24.96 4.39 -10.47
N THR A 51 24.14 4.19 -9.44
CA THR A 51 23.62 5.27 -8.61
C THR A 51 24.36 5.30 -7.28
N CYS A 52 24.93 6.45 -6.91
CA CYS A 52 25.54 6.61 -5.59
C CYS A 52 24.49 6.45 -4.47
N PRO A 53 24.78 5.66 -3.42
CA PRO A 53 23.86 5.53 -2.29
C PRO A 53 23.73 6.86 -1.55
N LEU A 54 22.55 7.07 -0.94
CA LEU A 54 22.28 8.16 -0.02
C LEU A 54 22.61 7.73 1.42
N LEU A 55 22.99 8.71 2.23
CA LEU A 55 23.14 8.53 3.67
C LEU A 55 21.79 8.72 4.36
N LEU A 56 21.26 7.64 4.94
CA LEU A 56 20.05 7.64 5.75
C LEU A 56 20.42 7.63 7.23
N ARG A 57 19.97 8.63 7.98
CA ARG A 57 20.14 8.68 9.44
C ARG A 57 18.94 8.04 10.10
N VAL A 58 19.17 6.95 10.82
CA VAL A 58 18.14 6.14 11.47
C VAL A 58 18.29 6.24 12.98
N PHE A 59 17.24 6.64 13.68
CA PHE A 59 17.20 6.71 15.13
C PHE A 59 16.34 5.56 15.64
N THR A 60 16.85 4.78 16.59
CA THR A 60 16.12 3.64 17.15
C THR A 60 15.71 3.90 18.59
N LYS A 61 14.50 3.48 18.98
CA LYS A 61 14.02 3.62 20.36
C LYS A 61 13.16 2.43 20.79
N MET A 62 13.33 2.00 22.03
CA MET A 62 12.51 0.96 22.63
C MET A 62 11.18 1.52 23.16
N GLY A 63 10.09 0.81 22.89
CA GLY A 63 8.77 1.08 23.48
C GLY A 63 8.00 2.26 22.88
N GLY A 64 8.52 2.93 21.86
CA GLY A 64 7.81 4.01 21.15
C GLY A 64 8.72 4.90 20.32
N HIS A 65 8.10 5.84 19.59
CA HIS A 65 8.80 6.83 18.76
C HIS A 65 9.46 7.92 19.60
N HIS A 66 10.49 8.57 19.06
CA HIS A 66 11.03 9.80 19.62
C HIS A 66 10.03 10.94 19.48
N THR A 67 10.08 11.92 20.39
CA THR A 67 9.20 13.09 20.27
C THR A 67 9.87 14.14 19.39
N LYS A 68 9.08 15.04 18.82
CA LYS A 68 9.59 16.14 17.98
C LYS A 68 10.60 17.03 18.73
N GLU A 69 10.45 17.14 20.05
CA GLU A 69 11.35 17.90 20.92
C GLU A 69 12.78 17.33 20.92
N ASP A 70 12.91 15.99 20.85
CA ASP A 70 14.20 15.30 20.81
C ASP A 70 15.03 15.67 19.56
N PHE A 71 14.35 16.04 18.47
CA PHE A 71 14.99 16.44 17.21
C PHE A 71 15.14 17.96 17.06
N THR A 72 14.58 18.75 17.98
CA THR A 72 14.54 20.22 17.84
C THR A 72 15.91 20.86 18.08
N VAL A 73 16.74 20.26 18.93
CA VAL A 73 18.07 20.79 19.25
C VAL A 73 19.13 20.07 18.43
N ARG A 74 19.65 20.74 17.39
CA ARG A 74 20.80 20.26 16.60
C ARG A 74 21.97 19.91 17.53
N GLY A 75 22.49 18.70 17.41
CA GLY A 75 23.59 18.19 18.24
C GLY A 75 23.17 17.55 19.56
N LYS A 76 21.87 17.53 19.89
CA LYS A 76 21.31 16.70 20.98
C LYS A 76 20.37 15.62 20.45
N GLU A 77 20.50 15.27 19.17
CA GLU A 77 19.78 14.15 18.59
C GLU A 77 20.07 12.87 19.40
N PRO A 78 19.12 11.92 19.46
CA PRO A 78 19.30 10.69 20.21
C PRO A 78 20.61 9.98 19.84
N LYS A 79 21.35 9.50 20.85
CA LYS A 79 22.66 8.86 20.64
C LYS A 79 22.58 7.53 19.91
N ASP A 80 21.40 6.90 19.89
CA ASP A 80 21.12 5.65 19.19
C ASP A 80 20.89 5.88 17.68
N GLU A 81 21.70 6.77 17.09
CA GLU A 81 21.76 7.05 15.67
C GLU A 81 22.58 5.95 14.96
N VAL A 82 22.00 5.44 13.89
CA VAL A 82 22.61 4.49 12.99
C VAL A 82 22.60 5.10 11.60
N GLN A 83 23.76 5.12 10.96
CA GLN A 83 23.93 5.63 9.61
C GLN A 83 23.91 4.47 8.62
N ILE A 84 22.97 4.52 7.68
CA ILE A 84 22.77 3.47 6.68
C ILE A 84 23.02 4.07 5.30
N TYR A 85 23.92 3.48 4.53
CA TYR A 85 24.07 3.77 3.10
C TYR A 85 23.07 2.93 2.32
N THR A 86 22.12 3.59 1.66
CA THR A 86 21.04 2.91 0.95
C THR A 86 20.56 3.72 -0.26
N TRP A 87 19.47 3.31 -0.89
CA TRP A 87 18.87 3.98 -2.03
C TRP A 87 17.39 4.26 -1.77
N LYS A 88 16.77 5.09 -2.62
CA LYS A 88 15.36 5.47 -2.45
C LYS A 88 14.38 4.32 -2.72
N ASP A 89 14.80 3.28 -3.43
CA ASP A 89 14.04 2.05 -3.64
C ASP A 89 14.12 1.08 -2.44
N ALA A 90 14.91 1.39 -1.41
CA ALA A 90 15.04 0.51 -0.25
C ALA A 90 13.71 0.33 0.46
N THR A 91 13.37 -0.93 0.73
CA THR A 91 12.11 -1.32 1.35
C THR A 91 12.16 -1.24 2.88
N LEU A 92 11.01 -1.10 3.52
CA LEU A 92 10.92 -1.19 4.98
C LEU A 92 11.47 -2.52 5.50
N ARG A 93 11.37 -3.60 4.71
CA ARG A 93 11.99 -4.88 5.04
C ARG A 93 13.51 -4.83 5.04
N GLU A 94 14.13 -4.29 4.00
CA GLU A 94 15.59 -4.11 3.97
C GLU A 94 16.07 -3.31 5.19
N LEU A 95 15.38 -2.21 5.51
CA LEU A 95 15.68 -1.37 6.68
C LEU A 95 15.51 -2.15 8.00
N THR A 96 14.49 -3.00 8.09
CA THR A 96 14.26 -3.86 9.26
C THR A 96 15.42 -4.83 9.48
N ASP A 97 15.93 -5.44 8.41
CA ASP A 97 17.01 -6.41 8.49
C ASP A 97 18.33 -5.72 8.89
N LEU A 98 18.60 -4.52 8.38
CA LEU A 98 19.72 -3.69 8.81
C LEU A 98 19.61 -3.24 10.28
N VAL A 99 18.42 -2.81 10.72
CA VAL A 99 18.20 -2.41 12.13
C VAL A 99 18.42 -3.58 13.09
N LYS A 100 18.15 -4.83 12.69
CA LYS A 100 18.46 -6.00 13.52
C LYS A 100 19.95 -6.23 13.71
N GLU A 101 20.79 -5.83 12.77
CA GLU A 101 22.24 -6.00 12.89
C GLU A 101 22.79 -5.12 14.02
N VAL A 102 22.27 -3.90 14.13
CA VAL A 102 22.69 -2.88 15.09
C VAL A 102 21.95 -2.94 16.44
N ALA A 103 20.66 -3.32 16.44
CA ALA A 103 19.80 -3.39 17.62
C ALA A 103 19.30 -4.83 17.85
N PRO A 104 19.95 -5.64 18.70
CA PRO A 104 19.56 -7.03 18.98
C PRO A 104 18.12 -7.18 19.47
N GLN A 105 17.56 -6.15 20.11
CA GLN A 105 16.18 -6.11 20.59
C GLN A 105 15.17 -6.24 19.45
N ALA A 106 15.50 -5.73 18.26
CA ALA A 106 14.70 -5.89 17.05
C ALA A 106 14.75 -7.32 16.48
N ARG A 107 15.53 -8.26 17.05
CA ARG A 107 15.53 -9.68 16.64
C ARG A 107 14.52 -10.54 17.38
N ARG A 108 13.81 -10.00 18.38
CA ARG A 108 12.83 -10.78 19.15
C ARG A 108 11.70 -11.26 18.24
N ARG A 109 11.14 -12.43 18.55
CA ARG A 109 10.14 -13.09 17.68
C ARG A 109 8.86 -12.29 17.52
N ASP A 110 8.50 -11.58 18.58
CA ASP A 110 7.32 -10.75 18.74
C ASP A 110 7.56 -9.26 18.46
N ALA A 111 8.82 -8.85 18.23
CA ALA A 111 9.15 -7.45 18.04
C ALA A 111 8.56 -6.89 16.73
N LYS A 112 8.08 -5.66 16.85
CA LYS A 112 7.51 -4.85 15.77
C LYS A 112 8.37 -3.62 15.60
N LEU A 113 8.62 -3.26 14.35
CA LEU A 113 9.36 -2.05 14.03
C LEU A 113 8.39 -1.09 13.37
N SER A 114 8.04 -0.02 14.07
CA SER A 114 7.26 1.07 13.51
C SER A 114 8.20 2.13 12.96
N PHE A 115 7.98 2.53 11.72
CA PHE A 115 8.81 3.49 10.99
C PHE A 115 8.09 4.82 10.89
N ALA A 116 8.81 5.91 11.13
CA ALA A 116 8.32 7.27 10.95
C ALA A 116 9.40 8.15 10.31
N PHE A 117 9.02 9.03 9.41
CA PHE A 117 9.93 10.07 8.90
C PHE A 117 9.88 11.28 9.81
N VAL A 118 11.04 11.87 10.05
CA VAL A 118 11.18 13.09 10.85
C VAL A 118 11.84 14.16 10.00
N TYR A 119 11.15 15.27 9.81
CA TYR A 119 11.60 16.36 8.95
C TYR A 119 11.10 17.72 9.48
N PRO A 120 11.82 18.82 9.20
CA PRO A 120 11.36 20.15 9.55
C PRO A 120 10.18 20.57 8.64
N ASP A 121 9.08 21.00 9.24
CA ASP A 121 8.00 21.68 8.55
C ASP A 121 8.44 23.10 8.13
N LYS A 122 7.67 23.74 7.25
CA LYS A 122 7.88 25.12 6.77
C LYS A 122 8.00 26.13 7.92
N ASN A 123 7.41 25.82 9.06
CA ASN A 123 7.44 26.64 10.28
C ASN A 123 8.68 26.40 11.16
N GLY A 124 9.66 25.60 10.70
CA GLY A 124 10.87 25.24 11.44
C GLY A 124 10.64 24.24 12.58
N ARG A 125 9.43 23.66 12.71
CA ARG A 125 9.11 22.64 13.70
C ARG A 125 9.30 21.25 13.10
N TYR A 126 9.94 20.35 13.82
CA TYR A 126 10.04 18.95 13.38
C TYR A 126 8.67 18.26 13.47
N VAL A 127 8.37 17.48 12.44
CA VAL A 127 7.18 16.64 12.33
C VAL A 127 7.63 15.20 12.27
N VAL A 128 7.01 14.36 13.09
CA VAL A 128 7.18 12.90 13.06
C VAL A 128 5.97 12.32 12.34
N ARG A 129 6.17 11.72 11.17
CA ARG A 129 5.13 11.14 10.33
C ARG A 129 5.30 9.62 10.24
N PRO A 130 4.44 8.83 10.89
CA PRO A 130 4.43 7.38 10.73
C PRO A 130 4.22 6.97 9.27
N VAL A 131 4.99 6.00 8.79
CA VAL A 131 4.97 5.56 7.38
C VAL A 131 4.63 4.08 7.19
N GLY A 132 4.86 3.25 8.20
CA GLY A 132 4.51 1.84 8.16
C GLY A 132 5.07 1.07 9.34
N MET A 133 4.68 -0.19 9.46
CA MET A 133 5.17 -1.06 10.51
C MET A 133 5.52 -2.44 9.95
N THR A 134 6.73 -2.90 10.21
CA THR A 134 7.16 -4.26 9.91
C THR A 134 7.22 -5.08 11.20
N HIS A 135 7.49 -6.38 11.09
CA HIS A 135 7.88 -7.15 12.26
C HIS A 135 9.22 -7.79 12.02
N SER A 136 9.90 -8.10 13.12
CA SER A 136 11.19 -8.76 13.13
C SER A 136 11.17 -10.08 12.36
N TYR A 137 10.11 -10.86 12.47
CA TYR A 137 9.94 -12.04 11.64
C TYR A 137 8.96 -11.74 10.51
N GLY A 138 9.49 -11.83 9.30
CA GLY A 138 8.73 -11.71 8.07
C GLY A 138 7.61 -12.74 8.03
N ASN A 139 6.41 -12.27 7.74
CA ASN A 139 5.29 -13.15 7.39
C ASN A 139 4.72 -12.63 6.07
N GLY A 140 4.68 -13.47 5.03
CA GLY A 140 4.40 -13.08 3.63
C GLY A 140 3.03 -12.46 3.35
N ARG A 141 2.23 -12.17 4.39
CA ARG A 141 0.97 -11.43 4.33
C ARG A 141 1.10 -9.92 4.58
N ARG A 142 2.30 -9.41 4.89
CA ARG A 142 2.44 -8.00 5.28
C ARG A 142 2.69 -7.09 4.09
N ILE A 143 1.77 -6.14 3.90
CA ILE A 143 1.76 -5.18 2.79
C ILE A 143 2.84 -4.10 2.98
N ASP A 144 3.16 -3.76 4.24
CA ASP A 144 4.11 -2.68 4.54
C ASP A 144 5.57 -3.06 4.28
N ASP A 145 5.93 -4.34 4.38
CA ASP A 145 7.30 -4.83 4.18
C ASP A 145 7.89 -4.42 2.82
N ASN A 146 7.06 -4.39 1.78
CA ASN A 146 7.47 -4.09 0.40
C ASN A 146 7.46 -2.59 0.07
N LYS A 147 6.98 -1.72 0.97
CA LYS A 147 6.94 -0.29 0.70
C LYS A 147 8.35 0.28 0.65
N ALA A 148 8.68 0.94 -0.45
CA ALA A 148 9.96 1.62 -0.62
C ALA A 148 9.95 3.03 -0.03
N LEU A 149 11.12 3.54 0.37
CA LEU A 149 11.27 4.92 0.86
C LEU A 149 10.70 5.94 -0.13
N ALA A 150 10.94 5.74 -1.42
CA ALA A 150 10.42 6.60 -2.47
C ALA A 150 8.89 6.63 -2.55
N GLU A 151 8.24 5.47 -2.42
CA GLU A 151 6.77 5.36 -2.41
C GLU A 151 6.17 6.08 -1.21
N LEU A 152 6.92 6.12 -0.11
CA LEU A 152 6.55 6.79 1.13
C LEU A 152 6.83 8.30 1.11
N SER A 153 7.24 8.87 -0.03
CA SER A 153 7.62 10.29 -0.19
C SER A 153 8.80 10.72 0.68
N PHE A 154 9.80 9.85 0.83
CA PHE A 154 11.06 10.19 1.49
C PHE A 154 11.86 11.24 0.70
N GLN A 155 12.37 12.26 1.40
CA GLN A 155 13.29 13.25 0.85
C GLN A 155 14.69 13.08 1.44
N ILE A 156 15.71 13.35 0.62
CA ILE A 156 17.10 13.29 1.08
C ILE A 156 17.28 14.41 2.12
N GLY A 157 17.70 14.03 3.32
CA GLY A 157 17.81 14.94 4.46
C GLY A 157 16.74 14.69 5.53
N ASP A 158 15.68 13.96 5.22
CA ASP A 158 14.74 13.45 6.23
C ASP A 158 15.44 12.42 7.12
N TYR A 159 15.05 12.39 8.39
CA TYR A 159 15.48 11.37 9.33
C TYR A 159 14.46 10.23 9.37
N LEU A 160 14.94 9.04 9.69
CA LEU A 160 14.09 7.88 9.94
C LEU A 160 14.09 7.56 11.43
N ASP A 161 12.92 7.56 12.05
CA ASP A 161 12.72 7.13 13.42
C ASP A 161 12.08 5.72 13.43
N VAL A 162 12.68 4.81 14.20
CA VAL A 162 12.28 3.41 14.28
C VAL A 162 11.99 3.05 15.74
N ALA A 163 10.72 2.83 16.03
CA ALA A 163 10.27 2.35 17.32
C ALA A 163 10.23 0.82 17.33
N ILE A 164 10.97 0.22 18.26
CA ILE A 164 10.98 -1.23 18.51
C ILE A 164 10.01 -1.51 19.66
N VAL A 165 8.90 -2.19 19.35
CA VAL A 165 7.81 -2.53 20.28
C VAL A 165 7.69 -4.03 20.46
#